data_AF-A0A2R5L4G7-F1
#
_entry.id   AF-A0A2R5L4G7-F1
#
_cell.length_a   1.000
_cell.length_b   1.000
_cell.length_c   1.000
_cell.angle_alpha   90.00
_cell.angle_beta   90.00
_cell.angle_gamma   90.00
#
_symmetry.space_group_name_H-M   'P 1'
#
loop_
_entity.id
_entity.type
_entity.pdbx_description
1 polymer ?
#
loop_
_entity_poly.entity_id
_entity_poly.type
_entity_poly.pdbx_seq_one_letter_code
_entity_poly.pdbx_strand_id
1 'polypeptide(L)'
;SHGNHVVRQPSRRSRASMKGHFKCNQCHAEFTENANLARHRRTMHAAVPSLFVCHICTRSFNRSDNLHMHIKNVHNNGHPPSLK
;
A
#
# COMPACT_ATOMS: atom_id res chain seq x y z
N SER A 1 3.62 -42.90 -22.07
CA SER A 1 2.45 -42.17 -21.57
C SER A 1 2.55 -41.99 -20.05
N HIS A 2 2.28 -40.76 -19.58
CA HIS A 2 2.07 -40.32 -18.19
C HIS A 2 3.31 -39.84 -17.41
N GLY A 3 3.83 -38.68 -17.79
CA GLY A 3 4.58 -37.82 -16.87
C GLY A 3 3.60 -37.07 -15.97
N ASN A 4 3.40 -37.55 -14.74
CA ASN A 4 2.60 -36.86 -13.72
C ASN A 4 3.33 -35.57 -13.29
N HIS A 5 2.98 -34.45 -13.91
CA HIS A 5 3.36 -33.13 -13.43
C HIS A 5 2.55 -32.83 -12.17
N VAL A 6 3.05 -33.23 -11.02
CA VAL A 6 2.54 -32.78 -9.72
C VAL A 6 2.87 -31.30 -9.55
N VAL A 7 1.93 -30.43 -9.91
CA VAL A 7 2.01 -29.01 -9.55
C VAL A 7 2.01 -28.95 -8.02
N ARG A 8 3.18 -28.76 -7.43
CA ARG A 8 3.35 -28.53 -6.00
C ARG A 8 2.77 -27.15 -5.69
N GLN A 9 1.47 -27.09 -5.37
CA GLN A 9 0.89 -25.93 -4.71
C GLN A 9 1.66 -25.70 -3.41
N PRO A 10 2.09 -24.46 -3.09
CA PRO A 10 2.64 -24.17 -1.78
C PRO A 10 1.50 -24.28 -0.76
N SER A 11 1.39 -25.47 -0.16
CA SER A 11 0.58 -25.73 1.01
C SER A 11 1.11 -24.85 2.14
N ARG A 12 0.44 -23.73 2.41
CA ARG A 12 0.76 -22.84 3.54
C ARG A 12 0.54 -23.64 4.82
N ARG A 13 1.63 -24.17 5.38
CA ARG A 13 1.65 -24.93 6.63
C ARG A 13 1.10 -24.09 7.79
N SER A 14 0.11 -24.66 8.45
CA SER A 14 -0.48 -24.21 9.71
C SER A 14 0.46 -24.43 10.91
N ARG A 15 0.73 -23.40 11.71
CA ARG A 15 0.67 -23.39 13.19
C ARG A 15 1.33 -22.13 13.78
N ALA A 16 0.52 -21.38 14.54
CA ALA A 16 0.81 -20.59 15.74
C ALA A 16 0.20 -19.18 15.70
N SER A 17 -0.66 -18.91 16.70
CA SER A 17 -1.26 -17.62 17.06
C SER A 17 -2.26 -17.03 16.06
N MET A 18 -3.52 -17.42 16.24
CA MET A 18 -4.70 -16.77 15.65
C MET A 18 -4.99 -15.44 16.37
N LYS A 19 -3.99 -14.56 16.50
CA LYS A 19 -4.18 -13.17 16.91
C LYS A 19 -4.09 -12.27 15.67
N GLY A 20 -5.24 -12.03 15.05
CA GLY A 20 -5.47 -10.83 14.22
C GLY A 20 -4.63 -10.69 12.95
N HIS A 21 -4.53 -11.72 12.11
CA HIS A 21 -3.91 -11.57 10.79
C HIS A 21 -4.93 -11.07 9.76
N PHE A 22 -4.74 -9.84 9.31
CA PHE A 22 -5.53 -9.21 8.25
C PHE A 22 -4.89 -9.57 6.91
N LYS A 23 -5.58 -10.39 6.10
CA LYS A 23 -5.06 -10.89 4.83
C LYS A 23 -5.64 -10.12 3.65
N CYS A 24 -4.81 -9.83 2.65
CA CYS A 24 -5.28 -9.25 1.39
C CYS A 24 -5.82 -10.34 0.47
N ASN A 25 -7.08 -10.23 0.07
CA ASN A 25 -7.71 -11.22 -0.83
C ASN A 25 -7.25 -11.10 -2.29
N GLN A 26 -6.48 -10.06 -2.65
CA GLN A 26 -5.98 -9.88 -4.02
C GLN A 26 -4.56 -10.43 -4.22
N CYS A 27 -3.65 -10.24 -3.25
CA CYS A 27 -2.27 -10.73 -3.35
C CYS A 27 -1.86 -11.71 -2.23
N HIS A 28 -2.77 -12.04 -1.31
CA HIS A 28 -2.52 -12.94 -0.17
C HIS A 28 -1.39 -12.52 0.76
N ALA A 29 -1.08 -11.21 0.81
CA ALA A 29 -0.20 -10.61 1.80
C ALA A 29 -0.85 -10.63 3.18
N GLU A 30 -0.06 -10.90 4.23
CA GLU A 30 -0.52 -11.04 5.61
C GLU A 30 -0.01 -9.85 6.44
N PHE A 31 -0.91 -9.22 7.17
CA PHE A 31 -0.62 -8.06 8.01
C PHE A 31 -1.10 -8.32 9.43
N THR A 32 -0.38 -7.81 10.43
CA THR A 32 -0.74 -7.90 11.85
C THR A 32 -1.79 -6.87 12.29
N GLU A 33 -2.09 -5.89 11.44
CA GLU A 33 -3.00 -4.77 11.76
C GLU A 33 -3.94 -4.45 10.59
N ASN A 34 -5.19 -4.13 10.92
CA ASN A 34 -6.20 -3.78 9.91
C ASN A 34 -5.83 -2.49 9.17
N ALA A 35 -5.22 -1.52 9.87
CA ALA A 35 -4.78 -0.26 9.27
C ALA A 35 -3.72 -0.50 8.18
N ASN A 36 -2.82 -1.47 8.40
CA ASN A 36 -1.80 -1.84 7.44
C ASN A 36 -2.41 -2.56 6.22
N LEU A 37 -3.36 -3.48 6.44
CA LEU A 37 -4.10 -4.11 5.34
C LEU A 37 -4.89 -3.07 4.53
N ALA A 38 -5.58 -2.16 5.20
CA ALA A 38 -6.38 -1.12 4.55
C ALA A 38 -5.51 -0.18 3.70
N ARG A 39 -4.35 0.24 4.22
CA ARG A 39 -3.36 1.01 3.47
C ARG A 39 -2.84 0.22 2.27
N HIS A 40 -2.41 -1.02 2.49
CA HIS A 40 -1.94 -1.91 1.43
C HIS A 40 -2.98 -2.05 0.31
N ARG A 41 -4.25 -2.29 0.65
CA ARG A 41 -5.33 -2.39 -0.33
C ARG A 41 -5.53 -1.08 -1.08
N ARG A 42 -5.40 0.08 -0.42
CA ARG A 42 -5.48 1.39 -1.10
C ARG A 42 -4.29 1.68 -2.00
N THR A 43 -3.08 1.30 -1.63
CA THR A 43 -1.87 1.65 -2.41
C THR A 43 -1.53 0.65 -3.50
N MET A 44 -1.80 -0.64 -3.28
CA MET A 44 -1.43 -1.72 -4.19
C MET A 44 -2.59 -2.16 -5.09
N HIS A 45 -3.84 -2.00 -4.62
CA HIS A 45 -5.01 -2.62 -5.22
C HIS A 45 -6.14 -1.64 -5.55
N ALA A 46 -6.13 -0.41 -5.02
CA ALA A 46 -7.09 0.59 -5.46
C ALA A 46 -6.57 1.19 -6.76
N ALA A 47 -7.38 1.06 -7.81
CA ALA A 47 -7.19 1.72 -9.09
C ALA A 47 -7.44 3.25 -9.02
N VAL A 48 -7.51 3.82 -7.82
CA VAL A 48 -7.75 5.25 -7.64
C VAL A 48 -6.41 5.96 -7.77
N PRO A 49 -6.30 7.02 -8.60
CA PRO A 49 -5.15 7.89 -8.61
C PRO A 49 -5.17 8.76 -7.34
N SER A 50 -5.06 8.15 -6.16
CA SER A 50 -4.77 8.87 -4.91
C SER A 50 -3.29 9.19 -4.85
N LEU A 51 -2.77 9.67 -5.97
CA LEU A 51 -1.49 10.32 -6.07
C LEU A 51 -1.73 11.75 -5.63
N PHE A 52 -1.26 12.08 -4.43
CA PHE A 52 -1.16 13.45 -3.98
C PHE A 52 -0.10 14.12 -4.86
N VAL A 53 -0.55 14.86 -5.88
CA VAL A 53 0.34 15.53 -6.82
C VAL A 53 0.75 16.86 -6.23
N CYS A 54 2.05 17.13 -6.23
CA CYS A 54 2.59 18.44 -5.90
C CYS A 54 2.16 19.44 -6.96
N HIS A 55 1.41 20.47 -6.59
CA HIS A 55 0.99 21.52 -7.54
C HIS A 55 2.17 22.40 -8.01
N ILE A 56 3.33 22.32 -7.36
CA ILE A 56 4.52 23.14 -7.66
C ILE A 56 5.41 22.47 -8.71
N CYS A 57 5.62 21.16 -8.62
CA CYS A 57 6.50 20.42 -9.53
C CYS A 57 5.84 19.18 -10.16
N THR A 58 4.53 19.01 -10.02
CA THR A 58 3.73 17.89 -10.55
C THR A 58 4.16 16.49 -10.09
N ARG A 59 5.01 16.40 -9.06
CA ARG A 59 5.48 15.12 -8.53
C ARG A 59 4.37 14.42 -7.76
N SER A 60 4.11 13.17 -8.09
CA SER A 60 3.06 12.34 -7.49
C SER A 60 3.55 11.58 -6.25
N PHE A 61 2.81 11.65 -5.16
CA PHE A 61 3.08 10.91 -3.93
C PHE A 61 1.92 9.98 -3.59
N ASN A 62 2.22 8.79 -3.10
CA ASN A 62 1.21 7.81 -2.67
C ASN A 62 0.57 8.14 -1.31
N ARG A 63 1.02 9.21 -0.64
CA ARG A 63 0.58 9.64 0.69
C ARG A 63 0.63 11.16 0.81
N SER A 64 -0.34 11.73 1.54
CA SER A 64 -0.42 13.18 1.80
C SER A 64 0.71 13.69 2.69
N ASP A 65 1.13 12.92 3.70
CA ASP A 65 2.24 13.27 4.57
C ASP A 65 3.57 13.38 3.81
N ASN A 66 3.80 12.47 2.85
CA ASN A 66 4.95 12.53 1.95
C ASN A 66 4.90 13.77 1.05
N LEU A 67 3.72 14.15 0.53
CA LEU A 67 3.57 15.38 -0.23
C LEU A 67 3.88 16.63 0.61
N HIS A 68 3.33 16.72 1.83
CA HIS A 68 3.57 17.85 2.72
C HIS A 68 5.06 17.99 3.08
N MET A 69 5.72 16.89 3.41
CA MET A 69 7.16 16.90 3.69
C MET A 69 7.97 17.30 2.44
N HIS A 70 7.58 16.80 1.27
CA HIS A 70 8.20 17.19 0.01
C HIS A 70 8.05 18.69 -0.25
N ILE A 71 6.85 19.27 -0.13
CA ILE A 71 6.63 20.71 -0.31
C ILE A 71 7.47 21.50 0.69
N LYS A 72 7.49 21.10 1.96
CA LYS A 72 8.26 21.78 3.00
C LYS A 72 9.77 21.76 2.73
N ASN A 73 10.32 20.62 2.33
CA ASN A 73 11.77 20.47 2.18
C ASN A 73 12.30 20.90 0.80
N VAL A 74 11.50 20.70 -0.25
CA VAL A 74 11.91 20.95 -1.65
C VAL A 74 11.37 22.29 -2.17
N HIS A 75 10.22 22.73 -1.66
CA HIS A 75 9.55 23.96 -2.09
C HIS A 75 9.36 24.94 -0.92
N ASN A 76 10.30 24.96 0.02
CA ASN A 76 10.36 25.72 1.29
C ASN A 76 10.02 27.24 1.21
N ASN A 77 9.62 27.79 0.05
CA ASN A 77 9.29 29.20 -0.16
C ASN A 77 7.79 29.53 -0.22
N GLY A 78 6.96 28.82 0.54
CA GLY A 78 5.84 29.47 1.23
C GLY A 78 4.49 29.55 0.51
N HIS A 79 3.77 28.43 0.42
CA HIS A 79 2.32 28.51 0.55
C HIS A 79 1.75 27.17 1.08
N PRO A 80 1.26 27.10 2.32
CA PRO A 80 0.35 26.02 2.69
C PRO A 80 -0.96 26.23 1.89
N PRO A 81 -1.50 25.23 1.19
CA PRO A 81 -2.92 25.28 0.88
C PRO A 81 -3.65 25.11 2.22
N SER A 82 -4.03 26.23 2.84
CA SER A 82 -5.09 26.27 3.84
C SER A 82 -6.35 25.70 3.17
N LEU A 83 -6.57 24.39 3.30
CA LEU A 83 -7.88 23.82 3.04
C LEU A 83 -8.81 24.26 4.18
N LYS A 84 -9.70 25.20 3.87
CA LYS A 84 -11.03 25.28 4.47
C LYS A 84 -11.92 24.25 3.81
#